data_AF-H2FW32-F1
#
_entry.id   AF-H2FW32-F1
#
_cell.length_a   1.000
_cell.length_b   1.000
_cell.length_c   1.000
_cell.angle_alpha   90.00
_cell.angle_beta   90.00
_cell.angle_gamma   90.00
#
_symmetry.space_group_name_H-M   'P 1'
#
loop_
_entity.id
_entity.type
_entity.pdbx_description
1 polymer ?
#
loop_
_entity_poly.entity_id
_entity_poly.type
_entity_poly.pdbx_seq_one_letter_code
_entity_poly.pdbx_strand_id
1 'polypeptide(L)'
;MDTPPVFPLFDAPQYLEEGNSLVNQHIAELTLGRVPDAAFIYEHAMEWLLESRYSENNYKTYRSELTTFLHWCLEVEQISPVDVTRRTMNRYVDYCLAPPKALIAYRNVAQFMADRELGERRPNPLWRPFLGKKLDGVEQPYRLSDKALKTKMAVLSSFYGYLINEEVTERNPATMWMRHSRFGTTAPVATRFGEEDEVRVFSDLQWSYVMNTAQRLADEAPERHERTLFLVSLMYGCYLRISEVAARPGFSPVMSQFRRDAKTGIWSFYIPVSKGGKKRTVAVSRELLDALKRYRAYLELSPLPAPGEATPLFVRHRAAGRGRDRGLLNANLGIRQLRELLNELLAAAADAAMTDGFDQDAAEMRTLTVHGIRHTGITHDINYNGRPLSHVQADAGHDSIDTTSQYLHTGKVERHESAANKRLDRLRD
;
A
#
# COMPACT_ATOMS: atom_id res chain seq x y z
N MET A 1 10.38 -33.07 -4.60
CA MET A 1 10.96 -32.10 -5.55
C MET A 1 12.03 -31.33 -4.81
N ASP A 2 13.18 -31.10 -5.42
CA ASP A 2 14.30 -30.41 -4.78
C ASP A 2 13.93 -28.92 -4.65
N THR A 3 13.67 -28.45 -3.43
CA THR A 3 13.37 -27.02 -3.17
C THR A 3 14.67 -26.26 -2.93
N PRO A 4 14.82 -25.01 -3.40
CA PRO A 4 15.99 -24.22 -3.05
C PRO A 4 16.05 -23.98 -1.53
N PRO A 5 17.25 -23.76 -0.96
CA PRO A 5 17.39 -23.50 0.48
C PRO A 5 16.83 -22.14 0.91
N VAL A 6 16.57 -21.24 -0.05
CA VAL A 6 15.76 -20.04 0.15
C VAL A 6 14.68 -20.03 -0.91
N PHE A 7 13.44 -19.89 -0.47
CA PHE A 7 12.30 -19.79 -1.38
C PHE A 7 12.31 -18.41 -2.06
N PRO A 8 12.42 -18.32 -3.39
CA PRO A 8 12.25 -17.06 -4.10
C PRO A 8 10.79 -16.59 -3.98
N LEU A 9 10.56 -15.29 -3.77
CA LEU A 9 9.24 -14.76 -3.43
C LEU A 9 8.53 -14.02 -4.57
N PHE A 10 9.28 -13.41 -5.49
CA PHE A 10 8.69 -12.56 -6.53
C PHE A 10 9.22 -12.97 -7.90
N ASP A 11 8.35 -13.14 -8.89
CA ASP A 11 8.75 -13.57 -10.24
C ASP A 11 9.22 -12.37 -11.10
N ALA A 12 9.32 -12.54 -12.42
CA ALA A 12 9.53 -11.45 -13.35
C ALA A 12 8.28 -10.54 -13.43
N PRO A 13 8.41 -9.26 -13.83
CA PRO A 13 7.32 -8.28 -13.77
C PRO A 13 6.01 -8.77 -14.43
N GLN A 14 6.12 -9.44 -15.58
CA GLN A 14 4.97 -9.94 -16.35
C GLN A 14 4.21 -11.09 -15.67
N TYR A 15 4.81 -11.76 -14.67
CA TYR A 15 4.19 -12.88 -13.95
C TYR A 15 3.86 -12.51 -12.49
N LEU A 16 4.24 -11.31 -12.04
CA LEU A 16 4.09 -10.93 -10.64
C LEU A 16 2.61 -10.84 -10.24
N GLU A 17 1.74 -10.29 -11.10
CA GLU A 17 0.30 -10.15 -10.83
C GLU A 17 -0.48 -11.48 -10.89
N GLU A 18 -0.04 -12.45 -11.70
CA GLU A 18 -0.67 -13.77 -11.78
C GLU A 18 -0.46 -14.57 -10.48
N GLY A 19 0.62 -14.26 -9.76
CA GLY A 19 1.03 -14.96 -8.55
C GLY A 19 1.61 -16.35 -8.85
N ASN A 20 2.23 -16.94 -7.82
CA ASN A 20 2.81 -18.28 -7.93
C ASN A 20 2.20 -19.16 -6.84
N SER A 21 1.56 -20.27 -7.22
CA SER A 21 0.85 -21.16 -6.31
C SER A 21 1.75 -21.69 -5.18
N LEU A 22 3.00 -22.05 -5.51
CA LEU A 22 3.98 -22.55 -4.54
C LEU A 22 4.45 -21.44 -3.59
N VAL A 23 4.64 -20.21 -4.08
CA VAL A 23 4.97 -19.06 -3.23
C VAL A 23 3.80 -18.73 -2.30
N ASN A 24 2.58 -18.70 -2.82
CA ASN A 24 1.38 -18.44 -2.03
C ASN A 24 1.20 -19.46 -0.91
N GLN A 25 1.47 -20.74 -1.20
CA GLN A 25 1.47 -21.79 -0.19
C GLN A 25 2.58 -21.56 0.86
N HIS A 26 3.81 -21.28 0.44
CA HIS A 26 4.93 -20.99 1.35
C HIS A 26 4.61 -19.81 2.29
N ILE A 27 4.10 -18.70 1.74
CA ILE A 27 3.69 -17.53 2.52
C ILE A 27 2.54 -17.86 3.49
N ALA A 28 1.56 -18.67 3.08
CA ALA A 28 0.49 -19.12 3.95
C ALA A 28 1.00 -19.96 5.13
N GLU A 29 1.94 -20.88 4.87
CA GLU A 29 2.59 -21.69 5.90
C GLU A 29 3.38 -20.82 6.89
N LEU A 30 4.12 -19.82 6.40
CA LEU A 30 4.83 -18.85 7.25
C LEU A 30 3.86 -18.01 8.09
N THR A 31 2.74 -17.59 7.50
CA THR A 31 1.70 -16.80 8.17
C THR A 31 1.07 -17.58 9.32
N LEU A 32 0.77 -18.86 9.10
CA LEU A 32 0.14 -19.72 10.10
C LEU A 32 1.11 -20.21 11.18
N GLY A 33 2.37 -20.46 10.81
CA GLY A 33 3.32 -21.16 11.67
C GLY A 33 4.40 -20.30 12.33
N ARG A 34 4.66 -19.08 11.82
CA ARG A 34 5.82 -18.28 12.26
C ARG A 34 5.49 -16.81 12.49
N VAL A 35 5.09 -16.08 11.44
CA VAL A 35 4.96 -14.61 11.46
C VAL A 35 3.55 -14.23 10.98
N PRO A 36 2.62 -13.87 11.90
CA PRO A 36 1.19 -13.73 11.58
C PRO A 36 0.82 -12.72 10.49
N ASP A 37 1.70 -11.74 10.21
CA ASP A 37 1.51 -10.72 9.19
C ASP A 37 2.38 -10.96 7.93
N ALA A 38 2.98 -12.15 7.78
CA ALA A 38 3.81 -12.48 6.62
C ALA A 38 3.08 -12.28 5.28
N ALA A 39 1.85 -12.78 5.15
CA ALA A 39 1.03 -12.59 3.95
C ALA A 39 0.73 -11.11 3.67
N PHE A 40 0.47 -10.33 4.72
CA PHE A 40 0.18 -8.91 4.61
C PHE A 40 1.40 -8.11 4.12
N ILE A 41 2.60 -8.38 4.67
CA ILE A 41 3.82 -7.72 4.21
C ILE A 41 4.24 -8.19 2.82
N TYR A 42 4.00 -9.46 2.49
CA TYR A 42 4.26 -9.99 1.15
C TYR A 42 3.40 -9.26 0.09
N GLU A 43 2.12 -9.04 0.38
CA GLU A 43 1.21 -8.28 -0.50
C GLU A 43 1.74 -6.86 -0.76
N HIS A 44 2.12 -6.13 0.28
CA HIS A 44 2.73 -4.81 0.16
C HIS A 44 4.05 -4.80 -0.62
N ALA A 45 4.89 -5.82 -0.43
CA ALA A 45 6.13 -5.96 -1.20
C ALA A 45 5.88 -6.24 -2.69
N MET A 46 4.84 -7.01 -3.02
CA MET A 46 4.40 -7.20 -4.41
C MET A 46 3.91 -5.89 -5.03
N GLU A 47 3.08 -5.15 -4.32
CA GLU A 47 2.52 -3.88 -4.78
C GLU A 47 3.62 -2.86 -5.10
N TRP A 48 4.56 -2.68 -4.18
CA TRP A 48 5.70 -1.79 -4.39
C TRP A 48 6.61 -2.24 -5.55
N LEU A 49 6.80 -3.55 -5.73
CA LEU A 49 7.55 -4.06 -6.89
C LEU A 49 6.83 -3.81 -8.23
N LEU A 50 5.49 -3.84 -8.25
CA LEU A 50 4.70 -3.55 -9.44
C LEU A 50 4.83 -2.10 -9.88
N GLU A 51 5.00 -1.14 -8.95
CA GLU A 51 5.26 0.27 -9.28
C GLU A 51 6.57 0.43 -10.07
N SER A 52 7.56 -0.41 -9.80
CA SER A 52 8.86 -0.43 -10.49
C SER A 52 8.89 -1.30 -11.75
N ARG A 53 7.77 -1.86 -12.22
CA ARG A 53 7.72 -2.85 -13.31
C ARG A 53 8.29 -2.34 -14.64
N TYR A 54 8.25 -1.04 -14.87
CA TYR A 54 8.74 -0.40 -16.10
C TYR A 54 10.25 -0.08 -16.07
N SER A 55 10.90 -0.20 -14.91
CA SER A 55 12.35 -0.06 -14.77
C SER A 55 12.99 -1.40 -14.47
N GLU A 56 13.36 -2.14 -15.52
CA GLU A 56 13.84 -3.52 -15.41
C GLU A 56 15.07 -3.67 -14.48
N ASN A 57 15.99 -2.70 -14.51
CA ASN A 57 17.19 -2.72 -13.67
C ASN A 57 16.86 -2.48 -12.19
N ASN A 58 15.93 -1.57 -11.89
CA ASN A 58 15.49 -1.30 -10.52
C ASN A 58 14.72 -2.51 -10.00
N TYR A 59 13.76 -3.03 -10.77
CA TYR A 59 12.95 -4.19 -10.41
C TYR A 59 13.82 -5.40 -10.03
N LYS A 60 14.81 -5.77 -10.86
CA LYS A 60 15.70 -6.91 -10.58
C LYS A 60 16.44 -6.74 -9.25
N THR A 61 16.92 -5.53 -8.98
CA THR A 61 17.64 -5.21 -7.74
C THR A 61 16.70 -5.26 -6.54
N TYR A 62 15.56 -4.56 -6.61
CA TYR A 62 14.57 -4.48 -5.54
C TYR A 62 14.06 -5.87 -5.17
N ARG A 63 13.70 -6.66 -6.18
CA ARG A 63 13.28 -8.05 -6.04
C ARG A 63 14.29 -8.91 -5.28
N SER A 64 15.56 -8.85 -5.68
CA SER A 64 16.61 -9.67 -5.08
C SER A 64 16.86 -9.30 -3.62
N GLU A 65 16.86 -8.00 -3.33
CA GLU A 65 17.10 -7.48 -1.98
C GLU A 65 15.91 -7.72 -1.05
N LEU A 66 14.67 -7.53 -1.52
CA LEU A 66 13.47 -7.87 -0.76
C LEU A 66 13.36 -9.36 -0.47
N THR A 67 13.63 -10.23 -1.46
CA THR A 67 13.61 -11.68 -1.23
C THR A 67 14.59 -12.07 -0.12
N THR A 68 15.80 -11.50 -0.15
CA THR A 68 16.83 -11.78 0.87
C THR A 68 16.41 -11.29 2.26
N PHE A 69 15.85 -10.08 2.33
CA PHE A 69 15.42 -9.46 3.58
C PHE A 69 14.19 -10.15 4.20
N LEU A 70 13.18 -10.47 3.39
CA LEU A 70 11.98 -11.15 3.86
C LEU A 70 12.27 -12.60 4.27
N HIS A 71 13.14 -13.31 3.55
CA HIS A 71 13.60 -14.62 4.02
C HIS A 71 14.26 -14.53 5.40
N TRP A 72 15.14 -13.53 5.59
CA TRP A 72 15.78 -13.32 6.89
C TRP A 72 14.75 -12.98 7.98
N CYS A 73 13.79 -12.09 7.72
CA CYS A 73 12.75 -11.77 8.71
C CYS A 73 11.86 -12.96 9.03
N LEU A 74 11.29 -13.61 8.02
CA LEU A 74 10.20 -14.58 8.18
C LEU A 74 10.68 -15.99 8.55
N GLU A 75 11.90 -16.36 8.16
CA GLU A 75 12.41 -17.72 8.33
C GLU A 75 13.59 -17.79 9.30
N VAL A 76 14.54 -16.86 9.20
CA VAL A 76 15.76 -16.88 10.02
C VAL A 76 15.52 -16.28 11.40
N GLU A 77 14.99 -15.05 11.47
CA GLU A 77 14.71 -14.38 12.74
C GLU A 77 13.28 -14.56 13.26
N GLN A 78 12.36 -14.99 12.39
CA GLN A 78 10.94 -15.16 12.71
C GLN A 78 10.34 -13.90 13.36
N ILE A 79 10.67 -12.75 12.80
CA ILE A 79 10.19 -11.43 13.23
C ILE A 79 9.35 -10.82 12.11
N SER A 80 8.28 -10.11 12.50
CA SER A 80 7.59 -9.26 11.53
C SER A 80 8.57 -8.20 10.98
N PRO A 81 8.59 -7.98 9.65
CA PRO A 81 9.27 -6.83 9.07
C PRO A 81 8.88 -5.50 9.72
N VAL A 82 7.65 -5.33 10.23
CA VAL A 82 7.26 -4.05 10.87
C VAL A 82 7.90 -3.85 12.25
N ASP A 83 8.31 -4.93 12.91
CA ASP A 83 8.94 -4.91 14.23
C ASP A 83 10.47 -4.77 14.16
N VAL A 84 11.03 -4.66 12.96
CA VAL A 84 12.48 -4.51 12.78
C VAL A 84 12.93 -3.16 13.33
N THR A 85 13.76 -3.21 14.37
CA THR A 85 14.41 -2.04 14.96
C THR A 85 15.79 -1.80 14.36
N ARG A 86 16.42 -0.65 14.64
CA ARG A 86 17.85 -0.41 14.33
C ARG A 86 18.77 -1.52 14.87
N ARG A 87 18.48 -2.03 16.07
CA ARG A 87 19.25 -3.12 16.69
C ARG A 87 19.09 -4.41 15.91
N THR A 88 17.85 -4.74 15.54
CA THR A 88 17.54 -5.92 14.72
C THR A 88 18.15 -5.80 13.32
N MET A 89 18.18 -4.60 12.74
CA MET A 89 18.82 -4.33 11.45
C MET A 89 20.33 -4.61 11.46
N ASN A 90 21.05 -4.39 12.57
CA ASN A 90 22.46 -4.82 12.68
C ASN A 90 22.61 -6.33 12.45
N ARG A 91 21.70 -7.15 13.03
CA ARG A 91 21.73 -8.60 12.83
C ARG A 91 21.51 -9.00 11.37
N TYR A 92 20.65 -8.27 10.65
CA TYR A 92 20.49 -8.47 9.20
C TYR A 92 21.76 -8.13 8.42
N VAL A 93 22.45 -7.06 8.81
CA VAL A 93 23.74 -6.68 8.22
C VAL A 93 24.80 -7.75 8.48
N ASP A 94 24.88 -8.28 9.71
CA ASP A 94 25.79 -9.37 10.06
C ASP A 94 25.49 -10.64 9.25
N TYR A 95 24.20 -10.99 9.10
CA TYR A 95 23.74 -12.07 8.23
C TYR A 95 24.14 -11.85 6.77
N CYS A 96 24.07 -10.62 6.26
CA CYS A 96 24.50 -10.29 4.91
C CYS A 96 26.03 -10.30 4.74
N LEU A 97 26.80 -10.01 5.79
CA LEU A 97 28.26 -10.02 5.76
C LEU A 97 28.82 -11.45 5.86
N ALA A 98 28.15 -12.31 6.62
CA ALA A 98 28.54 -13.69 6.88
C ALA A 98 27.36 -14.67 6.69
N PRO A 99 26.81 -14.80 5.47
CA PRO A 99 25.68 -15.68 5.23
C PRO A 99 26.07 -17.16 5.36
N PRO A 100 25.14 -18.07 5.72
CA PRO A 100 25.41 -19.50 5.72
C PRO A 100 25.90 -19.99 4.36
N LYS A 101 26.89 -20.91 4.34
CA LYS A 101 27.51 -21.42 3.10
C LYS A 101 26.51 -21.98 2.10
N ALA A 102 25.45 -22.63 2.59
CA ALA A 102 24.38 -23.18 1.75
C ALA A 102 23.63 -22.11 0.94
N LEU A 103 23.72 -20.83 1.34
CA LEU A 103 23.03 -19.69 0.74
C LEU A 103 23.93 -18.89 -0.20
N ILE A 104 25.16 -19.34 -0.44
CA ILE A 104 26.11 -18.71 -1.37
C ILE A 104 26.16 -19.53 -2.66
N ALA A 105 25.84 -18.91 -3.79
CA ALA A 105 26.12 -19.43 -5.12
C ALA A 105 27.37 -18.78 -5.70
N TYR A 106 28.01 -19.46 -6.65
CA TYR A 106 29.15 -18.93 -7.42
C TYR A 106 28.85 -18.82 -8.92
N ARG A 107 27.56 -18.83 -9.26
CA ARG A 107 27.02 -18.57 -10.60
C ARG A 107 25.66 -17.90 -10.45
N ASN A 108 25.36 -16.97 -11.35
CA ASN A 108 24.04 -16.36 -11.40
C ASN A 108 23.07 -17.28 -12.15
N VAL A 109 21.90 -17.55 -11.57
CA VAL A 109 20.82 -18.34 -12.17
C VAL A 109 19.49 -17.65 -11.92
N ALA A 110 18.49 -17.92 -12.76
CA ALA A 110 17.15 -17.36 -12.58
C ALA A 110 16.51 -17.83 -11.26
N GLN A 111 15.72 -16.98 -10.60
CA GLN A 111 14.96 -17.35 -9.39
C GLN A 111 13.87 -18.40 -9.68
N PHE A 112 13.23 -18.31 -10.84
CA PHE A 112 12.17 -19.22 -11.28
C PHE A 112 12.55 -19.85 -12.63
N MET A 113 12.13 -21.09 -12.85
CA MET A 113 12.26 -21.84 -14.10
C MET A 113 10.88 -22.17 -14.64
N ALA A 114 10.73 -22.18 -15.97
CA ALA A 114 9.50 -22.63 -16.60
C ALA A 114 9.42 -24.17 -16.53
N ASP A 115 8.31 -24.67 -15.99
CA ASP A 115 7.94 -26.08 -16.04
C ASP A 115 7.00 -26.28 -17.24
N ARG A 116 7.55 -26.87 -18.32
CA ARG A 116 6.82 -27.05 -19.58
C ARG A 116 5.72 -28.11 -19.50
N GLU A 117 5.79 -29.03 -18.54
CA GLU A 117 4.82 -30.12 -18.41
C GLU A 117 3.55 -29.65 -17.70
N LEU A 118 3.70 -28.75 -16.72
CA LEU A 118 2.57 -28.20 -15.97
C LEU A 118 2.14 -26.81 -16.44
N GLY A 119 2.94 -26.16 -17.30
CA GLY A 119 2.69 -24.78 -17.71
C GLY A 119 2.88 -23.78 -16.58
N GLU A 120 3.59 -24.15 -15.52
CA GLU A 120 3.80 -23.34 -14.31
C GLU A 120 5.25 -22.84 -14.22
N ARG A 121 5.49 -21.86 -13.35
CA ARG A 121 6.86 -21.40 -13.02
C ARG A 121 7.24 -21.93 -11.64
N ARG A 122 8.37 -22.61 -11.54
CA ARG A 122 8.82 -23.25 -10.30
C ARG A 122 10.07 -22.56 -9.73
N PRO A 123 10.20 -22.46 -8.40
CA PRO A 123 11.45 -22.05 -7.76
C PRO A 123 12.65 -22.82 -8.29
N ASN A 124 13.71 -22.12 -8.65
CA ASN A 124 14.93 -22.75 -9.16
C ASN A 124 15.73 -23.36 -7.99
N PRO A 125 15.93 -24.69 -7.92
CA PRO A 125 16.63 -25.35 -6.82
C PRO A 125 18.10 -24.92 -6.68
N LEU A 126 18.68 -24.36 -7.75
CA LEU A 126 20.07 -23.89 -7.80
C LEU A 126 20.22 -22.41 -7.41
N TRP A 127 19.12 -21.67 -7.27
CA TRP A 127 19.16 -20.25 -6.92
C TRP A 127 19.54 -20.05 -5.46
N ARG A 128 20.32 -18.98 -5.20
CA ARG A 128 20.77 -18.58 -3.87
C ARG A 128 20.78 -17.04 -3.76
N PRO A 129 20.48 -16.46 -2.59
CA PRO A 129 20.42 -15.01 -2.41
C PRO A 129 21.79 -14.32 -2.40
N PHE A 130 22.87 -15.03 -2.07
CA PHE A 130 24.22 -14.46 -2.04
C PHE A 130 25.08 -14.98 -3.18
N LEU A 131 25.78 -14.07 -3.88
CA LEU A 131 26.68 -14.41 -4.98
C LEU A 131 28.14 -14.20 -4.56
N GLY A 132 28.90 -15.29 -4.47
CA GLY A 132 30.35 -15.30 -4.30
C GLY A 132 31.09 -15.08 -5.63
N LYS A 133 32.40 -14.89 -5.54
CA LYS A 133 33.28 -14.71 -6.71
C LYS A 133 34.09 -15.97 -6.97
N LYS A 134 34.39 -16.24 -8.24
CA LYS A 134 35.43 -17.18 -8.65
C LYS A 134 36.62 -16.40 -9.22
N LEU A 135 37.82 -16.83 -8.87
CA LEU A 135 39.06 -16.37 -9.50
C LEU A 135 39.74 -17.62 -10.07
N ASP A 136 40.02 -17.62 -11.37
CA ASP A 136 40.60 -18.76 -12.10
C ASP A 136 39.86 -20.09 -11.85
N GLY A 137 38.52 -20.02 -11.79
CA GLY A 137 37.66 -21.19 -11.54
C GLY A 137 37.52 -21.58 -10.07
N VAL A 138 38.32 -21.00 -9.17
CA VAL A 138 38.34 -21.31 -7.73
C VAL A 138 37.41 -20.38 -6.95
N GLU A 139 36.53 -20.98 -6.15
CA GLU A 139 35.60 -20.28 -5.28
C GLU A 139 36.33 -19.50 -4.19
N GLN A 140 36.05 -18.20 -4.12
CA GLN A 140 36.65 -17.31 -3.13
C GLN A 140 35.75 -17.22 -1.88
N PRO A 141 36.32 -16.90 -0.70
CA PRO A 141 35.53 -16.53 0.46
C PRO A 141 34.55 -15.41 0.12
N TYR A 142 33.30 -15.54 0.59
CA TYR A 142 32.29 -14.53 0.37
C TYR A 142 32.73 -13.18 0.98
N ARG A 143 32.56 -12.11 0.21
CA ARG A 143 32.79 -10.73 0.66
C ARG A 143 31.73 -9.82 0.09
N LEU A 144 30.99 -9.16 0.98
CA LEU A 144 30.07 -8.08 0.62
C LEU A 144 30.82 -6.75 0.61
N SER A 145 30.78 -6.03 -0.52
CA SER A 145 31.41 -4.71 -0.61
C SER A 145 30.54 -3.64 0.06
N ASP A 146 31.15 -2.54 0.49
CA ASP A 146 30.42 -1.38 1.03
C ASP A 146 29.42 -0.81 0.03
N LYS A 147 29.75 -0.81 -1.26
CA LYS A 147 28.82 -0.40 -2.32
C LYS A 147 27.59 -1.29 -2.36
N ALA A 148 27.77 -2.61 -2.31
CA ALA A 148 26.66 -3.55 -2.32
C ALA A 148 25.80 -3.42 -1.05
N LEU A 149 26.43 -3.31 0.14
CA LEU A 149 25.72 -3.10 1.40
C LEU A 149 24.89 -1.80 1.40
N LYS A 150 25.45 -0.70 0.88
CA LYS A 150 24.72 0.57 0.70
C LYS A 150 23.51 0.39 -0.22
N THR A 151 23.64 -0.36 -1.32
CA THR A 151 22.50 -0.67 -2.20
C THR A 151 21.43 -1.46 -1.45
N LYS A 152 21.79 -2.50 -0.67
CA LYS A 152 20.81 -3.26 0.13
C LYS A 152 20.03 -2.32 1.07
N MET A 153 20.73 -1.46 1.80
CA MET A 153 20.11 -0.53 2.75
C MET A 153 19.28 0.55 2.06
N ALA A 154 19.69 1.04 0.90
CA ALA A 154 18.92 2.03 0.14
C ALA A 154 17.60 1.43 -0.37
N VAL A 155 17.63 0.20 -0.89
CA VAL A 155 16.42 -0.51 -1.32
C VAL A 155 15.47 -0.72 -0.13
N LEU A 156 15.99 -1.21 1.01
CA LEU A 156 15.16 -1.37 2.20
C LEU A 156 14.65 -0.02 2.71
N SER A 157 15.45 1.04 2.66
CA SER A 157 15.01 2.38 3.02
C SER A 157 13.84 2.83 2.15
N SER A 158 13.92 2.64 0.84
CA SER A 158 12.81 2.99 -0.06
C SER A 158 11.57 2.12 0.19
N PHE A 159 11.75 0.81 0.41
CA PHE A 159 10.63 -0.08 0.78
C PHE A 159 9.97 0.33 2.10
N TYR A 160 10.75 0.66 3.14
CA TYR A 160 10.19 1.17 4.39
C TYR A 160 9.57 2.56 4.23
N GLY A 161 10.06 3.40 3.30
CA GLY A 161 9.40 4.65 2.92
C GLY A 161 8.01 4.38 2.35
N TYR A 162 7.91 3.46 1.39
CA TYR A 162 6.64 2.95 0.89
C TYR A 162 5.77 2.40 2.02
N LEU A 163 6.29 1.53 2.90
CA LEU A 163 5.51 1.00 4.03
C LEU A 163 5.05 2.09 5.02
N ILE A 164 5.77 3.21 5.14
CA ILE A 164 5.34 4.34 5.95
C ILE A 164 4.21 5.09 5.25
N ASN A 165 4.33 5.31 3.95
CA ASN A 165 3.28 5.94 3.14
C ASN A 165 2.01 5.06 3.12
N GLU A 166 2.15 3.74 3.01
CA GLU A 166 1.05 2.78 3.18
C GLU A 166 0.56 2.64 4.62
N GLU A 167 1.18 3.39 5.54
CA GLU A 167 0.94 3.37 6.97
C GLU A 167 1.04 1.96 7.57
N VAL A 168 1.81 1.06 6.97
CA VAL A 168 2.14 -0.30 7.44
C VAL A 168 3.14 -0.26 8.59
N THR A 169 4.00 0.76 8.64
CA THR A 169 4.90 1.04 9.77
C THR A 169 5.10 2.53 9.94
N GLU A 170 5.68 2.97 11.05
CA GLU A 170 5.96 4.38 11.33
C GLU A 170 7.46 4.67 11.31
N ARG A 171 8.29 3.64 11.09
CA ARG A 171 9.73 3.73 11.28
C ARG A 171 10.44 3.14 10.09
N ASN A 172 11.53 3.81 9.70
CA ASN A 172 12.45 3.32 8.68
C ASN A 172 13.75 2.83 9.34
N PRO A 173 13.82 1.56 9.79
CA PRO A 173 15.01 1.03 10.45
C PRO A 173 16.24 1.03 9.55
N ALA A 174 16.08 0.96 8.22
CA ALA A 174 17.17 1.04 7.26
C ALA A 174 17.77 2.46 7.21
N THR A 175 16.94 3.51 7.12
CA THR A 175 17.41 4.90 7.23
C THR A 175 18.07 5.16 8.59
N MET A 176 17.43 4.73 9.68
CA MET A 176 17.98 4.89 11.03
C MET A 176 19.33 4.20 11.17
N TRP A 177 19.48 2.99 10.62
CA TRP A 177 20.74 2.28 10.61
C TRP A 177 21.80 3.03 9.79
N MET A 178 21.48 3.47 8.57
CA MET A 178 22.42 4.20 7.70
C MET A 178 22.96 5.45 8.40
N ARG A 179 22.08 6.27 9.02
CA ARG A 179 22.45 7.50 9.75
C ARG A 179 23.42 7.26 10.92
N HIS A 180 23.33 6.09 11.57
CA HIS A 180 24.16 5.73 12.72
C HIS A 180 25.30 4.76 12.41
N SER A 181 25.51 4.43 11.13
CA SER A 181 26.55 3.52 10.65
C SER A 181 27.81 4.27 10.22
N ARG A 182 28.84 3.53 9.80
CA ARG A 182 30.04 4.08 9.12
C ARG A 182 29.75 4.83 7.82
N PHE A 183 28.49 4.80 7.36
CA PHE A 183 28.01 5.54 6.19
C PHE A 183 27.34 6.86 6.55
N GLY A 184 27.29 7.23 7.83
CA GLY A 184 26.69 8.48 8.29
C GLY A 184 27.57 9.69 7.94
N THR A 185 27.19 10.44 6.92
CA THR A 185 27.64 11.82 6.69
C THR A 185 26.43 12.74 6.45
N THR A 186 26.53 13.97 6.98
CA THR A 186 25.54 15.06 6.96
C THR A 186 25.19 15.53 5.56
N ALA A 187 24.12 14.95 5.02
CA ALA A 187 23.16 15.49 4.06
C ALA A 187 22.18 14.34 3.82
N PRO A 188 20.91 14.57 3.47
CA PRO A 188 20.16 13.51 2.83
C PRO A 188 20.99 13.18 1.59
N VAL A 189 21.61 12.00 1.58
CA VAL A 189 21.92 11.38 0.31
C VAL A 189 20.54 11.16 -0.27
N ALA A 190 20.06 12.16 -1.01
CA ALA A 190 19.21 11.96 -2.15
C ALA A 190 20.01 11.00 -3.03
N THR A 191 19.92 9.72 -2.67
CA THR A 191 20.19 8.65 -3.60
C THR A 191 19.39 9.02 -4.83
N ARG A 192 19.94 8.80 -6.03
CA ARG A 192 19.29 9.06 -7.32
C ARG A 192 17.97 8.26 -7.54
N PHE A 193 17.37 7.78 -6.46
CA PHE A 193 16.12 7.06 -6.25
C PHE A 193 15.18 7.82 -5.28
N GLY A 194 15.50 9.07 -4.89
CA GLY A 194 14.95 9.74 -3.70
C GLY A 194 14.24 11.07 -3.95
N GLU A 195 13.75 11.32 -5.16
CA GLU A 195 12.72 12.36 -5.39
C GLU A 195 11.31 11.83 -5.08
N GLU A 196 11.16 10.56 -4.67
CA GLU A 196 9.86 9.88 -4.51
C GLU A 196 9.33 9.81 -3.07
N ASP A 197 10.01 10.41 -2.09
CA ASP A 197 9.59 10.37 -0.67
C ASP A 197 8.52 11.43 -0.31
N GLU A 198 8.03 12.21 -1.28
CA GLU A 198 6.90 13.12 -1.05
C GLU A 198 5.58 12.34 -1.15
N VAL A 199 4.72 12.48 -0.13
CA VAL A 199 3.39 11.86 -0.10
C VAL A 199 2.63 12.32 -1.34
N ARG A 200 2.42 11.40 -2.30
CA ARG A 200 1.82 11.72 -3.57
C ARG A 200 0.32 11.98 -3.41
N VAL A 201 -0.09 13.24 -3.52
CA VAL A 201 -1.48 13.70 -3.40
C VAL A 201 -1.92 14.38 -4.68
N PHE A 202 -3.18 14.18 -5.06
CA PHE A 202 -3.84 15.00 -6.08
C PHE A 202 -3.94 16.46 -5.61
N SER A 203 -3.69 17.41 -6.51
CA SER A 203 -4.06 18.81 -6.31
C SER A 203 -5.59 18.97 -6.31
N ASP A 204 -6.11 20.12 -5.85
CA ASP A 204 -7.55 20.41 -5.87
C ASP A 204 -8.16 20.33 -7.28
N LEU A 205 -7.42 20.81 -8.29
CA LEU A 205 -7.82 20.72 -9.69
C LEU A 205 -7.86 19.26 -10.16
N GLN A 206 -6.80 18.50 -9.91
CA GLN A 206 -6.71 17.09 -10.32
C GLN A 206 -7.80 16.25 -9.64
N TRP A 207 -8.05 16.51 -8.34
CA TRP A 207 -9.12 15.86 -7.60
C TRP A 207 -10.51 16.20 -8.14
N SER A 208 -10.71 17.46 -8.55
CA SER A 208 -11.95 17.88 -9.22
C SER A 208 -12.18 17.10 -10.52
N TYR A 209 -11.14 16.87 -11.33
CA TYR A 209 -11.23 16.01 -12.52
C TYR A 209 -11.60 14.56 -12.17
N VAL A 210 -11.01 14.00 -11.11
CA VAL A 210 -11.34 12.64 -10.65
C VAL A 210 -12.81 12.53 -10.28
N MET A 211 -13.32 13.44 -9.44
CA MET A 211 -14.71 13.41 -8.98
C MET A 211 -15.71 13.71 -10.12
N ASN A 212 -15.42 14.68 -10.97
CA ASN A 212 -16.26 14.99 -12.13
C ASN A 212 -16.32 13.82 -13.12
N THR A 213 -15.18 13.18 -13.39
CA THR A 213 -15.12 12.01 -14.27
C THR A 213 -15.87 10.83 -13.67
N ALA A 214 -15.74 10.58 -12.37
CA ALA A 214 -16.47 9.51 -11.69
C ALA A 214 -17.99 9.68 -11.80
N GLN A 215 -18.45 10.92 -11.60
CA GLN A 215 -19.85 11.31 -11.78
C GLN A 215 -20.33 11.04 -13.21
N ARG A 216 -19.60 11.56 -14.20
CA ARG A 216 -19.94 11.38 -15.62
C ARG A 216 -20.00 9.91 -16.03
N LEU A 217 -19.00 9.12 -15.63
CA LEU A 217 -18.96 7.69 -15.92
C LEU A 217 -20.15 6.94 -15.29
N ALA A 218 -20.54 7.31 -14.07
CA ALA A 218 -21.73 6.75 -13.41
C ALA A 218 -23.03 7.14 -14.12
N ASP A 219 -23.13 8.35 -14.67
CA ASP A 219 -24.31 8.77 -15.43
C ASP A 219 -24.40 8.09 -16.81
N GLU A 220 -23.27 7.85 -17.47
CA GLU A 220 -23.20 7.23 -18.80
C GLU A 220 -23.35 5.69 -18.78
N ALA A 221 -22.72 5.04 -17.80
CA ALA A 221 -22.69 3.57 -17.67
C ALA A 221 -22.88 3.18 -16.18
N PRO A 222 -24.09 3.44 -15.63
CA PRO A 222 -24.37 3.29 -14.20
C PRO A 222 -24.17 1.87 -13.72
N GLU A 223 -24.40 0.87 -14.60
CA GLU A 223 -24.13 -0.52 -14.28
C GLU A 223 -22.70 -0.69 -13.81
N ARG A 224 -21.71 -0.16 -14.51
CA ARG A 224 -20.31 -0.32 -14.10
C ARG A 224 -19.87 0.68 -13.04
N HIS A 225 -20.32 1.93 -13.15
CA HIS A 225 -19.62 3.06 -12.53
C HIS A 225 -20.35 3.72 -11.36
N GLU A 226 -21.62 3.39 -11.06
CA GLU A 226 -22.26 3.84 -9.81
C GLU A 226 -21.48 3.36 -8.58
N ARG A 227 -20.99 2.12 -8.63
CA ARG A 227 -20.08 1.60 -7.60
C ARG A 227 -18.72 2.29 -7.59
N THR A 228 -18.22 2.72 -8.75
CA THR A 228 -16.90 3.37 -8.85
C THR A 228 -16.96 4.76 -8.22
N LEU A 229 -18.02 5.52 -8.53
CA LEU A 229 -18.31 6.79 -7.88
C LEU A 229 -18.43 6.63 -6.37
N PHE A 230 -19.23 5.67 -5.90
CA PHE A 230 -19.37 5.44 -4.47
C PHE A 230 -18.05 5.00 -3.81
N LEU A 231 -17.26 4.15 -4.47
CA LEU A 231 -15.97 3.68 -3.98
C LEU A 231 -14.98 4.84 -3.77
N VAL A 232 -14.82 5.71 -4.77
CA VAL A 232 -13.89 6.84 -4.66
C VAL A 232 -14.37 7.84 -3.61
N SER A 233 -15.68 8.13 -3.53
CA SER A 233 -16.25 8.98 -2.48
C SER A 233 -16.01 8.42 -1.08
N LEU A 234 -16.21 7.10 -0.90
CA LEU A 234 -16.03 6.45 0.39
C LEU A 234 -14.55 6.40 0.81
N MET A 235 -13.64 6.06 -0.11
CA MET A 235 -12.22 6.01 0.20
C MET A 235 -11.65 7.39 0.55
N TYR A 236 -12.05 8.42 -0.18
CA TYR A 236 -11.68 9.81 0.09
C TYR A 236 -12.28 10.32 1.40
N GLY A 237 -13.59 10.18 1.58
CA GLY A 237 -14.32 10.76 2.70
C GLY A 237 -14.11 10.06 4.04
N CYS A 238 -13.62 8.82 4.05
CA CYS A 238 -13.33 8.07 5.27
C CYS A 238 -11.86 7.69 5.45
N TYR A 239 -10.95 8.17 4.58
CA TYR A 239 -9.53 7.78 4.55
C TYR A 239 -9.41 6.27 4.70
N LEU A 240 -9.90 5.52 3.72
CA LEU A 240 -9.87 4.06 3.78
C LEU A 240 -8.71 3.52 2.97
N ARG A 241 -8.07 2.48 3.48
CA ARG A 241 -7.24 1.62 2.63
C ARG A 241 -8.15 0.78 1.74
N ILE A 242 -7.71 0.45 0.53
CA ILE A 242 -8.52 -0.39 -0.37
C ILE A 242 -8.88 -1.75 0.26
N SER A 243 -7.97 -2.32 1.07
CA SER A 243 -8.20 -3.57 1.77
C SER A 243 -9.36 -3.48 2.77
N GLU A 244 -9.61 -2.31 3.36
CA GLU A 244 -10.68 -2.07 4.34
C GLU A 244 -12.08 -2.04 3.72
N VAL A 245 -12.17 -1.91 2.39
CA VAL A 245 -13.41 -1.91 1.61
C VAL A 245 -13.52 -3.05 0.60
N ALA A 246 -12.53 -3.95 0.57
CA ALA A 246 -12.49 -5.12 -0.29
C ALA A 246 -12.85 -6.42 0.45
N ALA A 247 -13.43 -7.38 -0.27
CA ALA A 247 -13.49 -8.75 0.20
C ALA A 247 -12.09 -9.38 0.25
N ARG A 248 -11.81 -10.06 1.36
CA ARG A 248 -10.60 -10.86 1.60
C ARG A 248 -10.93 -12.07 2.50
N PRO A 249 -10.07 -13.09 2.58
CA PRO A 249 -10.31 -14.21 3.49
C PRO A 249 -10.59 -13.72 4.93
N GLY A 250 -11.73 -14.16 5.50
CA GLY A 250 -12.15 -13.77 6.84
C GLY A 250 -12.77 -12.37 6.99
N PHE A 251 -12.89 -11.58 5.92
CA PHE A 251 -13.51 -10.25 5.97
C PHE A 251 -14.28 -9.91 4.70
N SER A 252 -15.56 -9.54 4.85
CA SER A 252 -16.44 -9.13 3.77
C SER A 252 -17.18 -7.85 4.19
N PRO A 253 -16.99 -6.72 3.50
CA PRO A 253 -17.57 -5.45 3.90
C PRO A 253 -19.09 -5.36 3.63
N VAL A 254 -19.86 -4.80 4.54
CA VAL A 254 -21.33 -4.77 4.47
C VAL A 254 -21.90 -3.38 4.75
N MET A 255 -23.10 -3.13 4.24
CA MET A 255 -23.80 -1.85 4.38
C MET A 255 -24.01 -1.42 5.83
N SER A 256 -24.21 -2.35 6.77
CA SER A 256 -24.33 -2.05 8.22
C SER A 256 -23.02 -1.61 8.90
N GLN A 257 -21.93 -1.49 8.15
CA GLN A 257 -20.77 -0.71 8.59
C GLN A 257 -21.08 0.79 8.68
N PHE A 258 -22.03 1.30 7.88
CA PHE A 258 -22.63 2.60 8.18
C PHE A 258 -23.56 2.44 9.37
N ARG A 259 -23.22 3.10 10.47
CA ARG A 259 -23.93 3.03 11.74
C ARG A 259 -24.45 4.38 12.13
N ARG A 260 -25.73 4.41 12.47
CA ARG A 260 -26.37 5.56 13.11
C ARG A 260 -26.32 5.38 14.62
N ASP A 261 -25.72 6.33 15.32
CA ASP A 261 -25.84 6.38 16.77
C ASP A 261 -27.29 6.70 17.15
N ALA A 262 -27.90 5.87 18.00
CA ALA A 262 -29.32 5.97 18.32
C ALA A 262 -29.68 7.22 19.15
N LYS A 263 -28.72 7.79 19.88
CA LYS A 263 -28.95 8.94 20.77
C LYS A 263 -28.73 10.27 20.06
N THR A 264 -27.64 10.37 19.32
CA THR A 264 -27.20 11.59 18.62
C THR A 264 -27.69 11.66 17.19
N GLY A 265 -28.07 10.53 16.59
CA GLY A 265 -28.45 10.43 15.19
C GLY A 265 -27.28 10.56 14.21
N ILE A 266 -26.04 10.67 14.71
CA ILE A 266 -24.83 10.84 13.92
C ILE A 266 -24.52 9.53 13.18
N TRP A 267 -24.22 9.65 11.89
CA TRP A 267 -23.76 8.54 11.07
C TRP A 267 -22.25 8.44 11.08
N SER A 268 -21.76 7.21 11.11
CA SER A 268 -20.36 6.89 11.12
C SER A 268 -20.08 5.60 10.34
N PHE A 269 -18.87 5.45 9.83
CA PHE A 269 -18.43 4.26 9.12
C PHE A 269 -17.52 3.43 10.02
N TYR A 270 -17.97 2.23 10.36
CA TYR A 270 -17.28 1.32 11.27
C TYR A 270 -16.34 0.39 10.52
N ILE A 271 -15.07 0.38 10.94
CA ILE A 271 -13.99 -0.43 10.37
C ILE A 271 -13.62 -1.49 11.42
N PRO A 272 -14.02 -2.77 11.24
CA PRO A 272 -13.86 -3.80 12.26
C PRO A 272 -12.45 -4.34 12.39
N VAL A 273 -11.62 -4.22 11.35
CA VAL A 273 -10.25 -4.72 11.31
C VAL A 273 -9.41 -3.79 10.43
N SER A 274 -8.53 -3.02 11.06
CA SER A 274 -7.45 -2.27 10.42
C SER A 274 -6.08 -2.87 10.78
N LYS A 275 -5.00 -2.16 10.45
CA LYS A 275 -3.63 -2.47 10.89
C LYS A 275 -3.56 -2.79 12.38
N GLY A 276 -2.83 -3.85 12.73
CA GLY A 276 -2.66 -4.31 14.12
C GLY A 276 -3.91 -4.91 14.76
N GLY A 277 -4.96 -5.21 13.99
CA GLY A 277 -6.23 -5.73 14.50
C GLY A 277 -7.11 -4.68 15.20
N LYS A 278 -6.76 -3.40 15.08
CA LYS A 278 -7.51 -2.30 15.69
C LYS A 278 -8.85 -2.08 15.00
N LYS A 279 -9.81 -1.57 15.77
CA LYS A 279 -11.14 -1.16 15.31
C LYS A 279 -11.20 0.36 15.36
N ARG A 280 -11.78 0.98 14.34
CA ARG A 280 -12.03 2.42 14.35
C ARG A 280 -13.37 2.76 13.71
N THR A 281 -13.84 3.97 13.98
CA THR A 281 -15.09 4.51 13.46
C THR A 281 -14.81 5.89 12.92
N VAL A 282 -15.21 6.15 11.69
CA VAL A 282 -14.95 7.41 10.99
C VAL A 282 -16.24 8.22 10.90
N ALA A 283 -16.17 9.52 11.17
CA ALA A 283 -17.33 10.39 11.00
C ALA A 283 -17.71 10.47 9.50
N VAL A 284 -19.00 10.34 9.18
CA VAL A 284 -19.47 10.39 7.79
C VAL A 284 -20.00 11.78 7.48
N SER A 285 -19.45 12.42 6.46
CA SER A 285 -19.90 13.74 5.99
C SER A 285 -21.29 13.68 5.35
N ARG A 286 -21.95 14.83 5.21
CA ARG A 286 -23.26 14.91 4.55
C ARG A 286 -23.18 14.46 3.08
N GLU A 287 -22.15 14.92 2.37
CA GLU A 287 -21.93 14.52 0.97
C GLU A 287 -21.67 13.02 0.83
N LEU A 288 -20.93 12.41 1.75
CA LEU A 288 -20.72 10.96 1.73
C LEU A 288 -22.03 10.19 2.03
N LEU A 289 -22.89 10.72 2.91
CA LEU A 289 -24.23 10.15 3.10
C LEU A 289 -25.08 10.26 1.83
N ASP A 290 -24.98 11.36 1.09
CA ASP A 290 -25.74 11.53 -0.15
C ASP A 290 -25.21 10.62 -1.26
N ALA A 291 -23.89 10.43 -1.36
CA ALA A 291 -23.29 9.41 -2.21
C ALA A 291 -23.75 7.99 -1.84
N LEU A 292 -23.83 7.66 -0.55
CA LEU A 292 -24.37 6.38 -0.07
C LEU A 292 -25.84 6.21 -0.50
N LYS A 293 -26.69 7.22 -0.30
CA LYS A 293 -28.11 7.15 -0.68
C LYS A 293 -28.27 6.95 -2.18
N ARG A 294 -27.48 7.67 -3.00
CA ARG A 294 -27.47 7.49 -4.46
C ARG A 294 -27.14 6.06 -4.84
N TYR A 295 -26.03 5.54 -4.32
CA TYR A 295 -25.60 4.19 -4.65
C TYR A 295 -26.61 3.13 -4.20
N ARG A 296 -27.21 3.31 -3.02
CA ARG A 296 -28.26 2.42 -2.53
C ARG A 296 -29.54 2.51 -3.36
N ALA A 297 -29.92 3.69 -3.83
CA ALA A 297 -31.05 3.85 -4.73
C ALA A 297 -30.81 3.15 -6.08
N TYR A 298 -29.58 3.22 -6.61
CA TYR A 298 -29.18 2.44 -7.79
C TYR A 298 -29.31 0.92 -7.57
N LEU A 299 -29.01 0.44 -6.36
CA LEU A 299 -29.20 -0.96 -5.96
C LEU A 299 -30.64 -1.31 -5.57
N GLU A 300 -31.60 -0.40 -5.74
CA GLU A 300 -33.01 -0.56 -5.33
C GLU A 300 -33.19 -0.85 -3.82
N LEU A 301 -32.30 -0.31 -2.99
CA LEU A 301 -32.33 -0.44 -1.53
C LEU A 301 -32.93 0.80 -0.86
N SER A 302 -33.27 0.68 0.43
CA SER A 302 -33.63 1.84 1.25
C SER A 302 -32.50 2.88 1.26
N PRO A 303 -32.77 4.20 1.28
CA PRO A 303 -31.72 5.22 1.16
C PRO A 303 -30.62 5.13 2.23
N LEU A 304 -30.97 4.67 3.43
CA LEU A 304 -30.03 4.44 4.52
C LEU A 304 -30.12 2.98 5.00
N PRO A 305 -29.00 2.38 5.43
CA PRO A 305 -28.97 0.99 5.83
C PRO A 305 -29.65 0.72 7.15
N ALA A 306 -30.26 -0.46 7.27
CA ALA A 306 -30.83 -0.94 8.51
C ALA A 306 -29.73 -1.48 9.46
N PRO A 307 -29.91 -1.41 10.78
CA PRO A 307 -29.01 -2.09 11.72
C PRO A 307 -28.91 -3.58 11.40
N GLY A 308 -27.68 -4.10 11.28
CA GLY A 308 -27.43 -5.52 10.98
C GLY A 308 -27.65 -5.94 9.53
N GLU A 309 -27.92 -5.00 8.61
CA GLU A 309 -27.99 -5.29 7.18
C GLU A 309 -26.69 -5.95 6.67
N ALA A 310 -26.82 -7.15 6.09
CA ALA A 310 -25.71 -7.96 5.59
C ALA A 310 -25.43 -7.75 4.09
N THR A 311 -26.11 -6.79 3.45
CA THR A 311 -25.89 -6.46 2.04
C THR A 311 -24.42 -6.10 1.80
N PRO A 312 -23.74 -6.72 0.82
CA PRO A 312 -22.37 -6.38 0.45
C PRO A 312 -22.23 -4.89 0.11
N LEU A 313 -21.07 -4.31 0.45
CA LEU A 313 -20.79 -2.91 0.15
C LEU A 313 -20.55 -2.66 -1.35
N PHE A 314 -19.91 -3.59 -2.06
CA PHE A 314 -19.62 -3.49 -3.50
C PHE A 314 -19.94 -4.80 -4.22
N VAL A 315 -21.09 -4.87 -4.89
CA VAL A 315 -21.57 -6.10 -5.56
C VAL A 315 -20.93 -6.36 -6.94
N ARG A 316 -20.89 -7.64 -7.33
CA ARG A 316 -20.47 -8.10 -8.66
C ARG A 316 -21.62 -8.00 -9.66
N HIS A 317 -21.28 -7.81 -10.94
CA HIS A 317 -22.25 -7.77 -12.06
C HIS A 317 -22.53 -9.13 -12.69
N ARG A 318 -21.69 -10.13 -12.42
CA ARG A 318 -21.83 -11.49 -12.94
C ARG A 318 -21.43 -12.48 -11.85
N ALA A 319 -22.18 -13.57 -11.76
CA ALA A 319 -21.82 -14.70 -10.93
C ALA A 319 -20.45 -15.25 -11.34
N ALA A 320 -19.64 -15.70 -10.37
CA ALA A 320 -18.32 -16.26 -10.67
C ALA A 320 -18.45 -17.52 -11.55
N GLY A 321 -17.71 -17.57 -12.67
CA GLY A 321 -17.71 -18.73 -13.58
C GLY A 321 -16.97 -19.96 -13.04
N ARG A 322 -16.06 -19.77 -12.07
CA ARG A 322 -15.28 -20.80 -11.34
C ARG A 322 -14.92 -20.29 -9.93
N GLY A 323 -14.62 -21.19 -8.99
CA GLY A 323 -14.23 -20.86 -7.62
C GLY A 323 -15.32 -21.09 -6.56
N ARG A 324 -15.01 -20.78 -5.29
CA ARG A 324 -15.89 -21.05 -4.12
C ARG A 324 -17.20 -20.24 -4.13
N ASP A 325 -17.26 -19.15 -4.90
CA ASP A 325 -18.42 -18.25 -5.02
C ASP A 325 -19.23 -18.47 -6.32
N ARG A 326 -19.14 -19.65 -6.93
CA ARG A 326 -19.83 -19.96 -8.19
C ARG A 326 -21.36 -19.81 -8.01
N GLY A 327 -22.00 -18.96 -8.82
CA GLY A 327 -23.44 -18.72 -8.75
C GLY A 327 -23.89 -17.60 -7.80
N LEU A 328 -23.00 -17.02 -6.98
CA LEU A 328 -23.35 -15.90 -6.09
C LEU A 328 -23.17 -14.56 -6.85
N LEU A 329 -24.28 -13.89 -7.16
CA LEU A 329 -24.31 -12.52 -7.70
C LEU A 329 -23.91 -11.47 -6.63
N ASN A 330 -24.27 -11.73 -5.37
CA ASN A 330 -24.11 -10.78 -4.25
C ASN A 330 -22.84 -11.04 -3.43
N ALA A 331 -21.69 -11.17 -4.09
CA ALA A 331 -20.40 -11.25 -3.41
C ALA A 331 -19.65 -9.93 -3.57
N ASN A 332 -18.96 -9.51 -2.50
CA ASN A 332 -18.09 -8.34 -2.57
C ASN A 332 -16.99 -8.49 -3.63
N LEU A 333 -16.57 -7.37 -4.20
CA LEU A 333 -15.39 -7.29 -5.04
C LEU A 333 -14.11 -7.46 -4.19
N GLY A 334 -13.14 -8.20 -4.73
CA GLY A 334 -11.82 -8.33 -4.12
C GLY A 334 -10.94 -7.12 -4.39
N ILE A 335 -9.80 -7.04 -3.69
CA ILE A 335 -8.85 -5.92 -3.77
C ILE A 335 -8.47 -5.60 -5.22
N ARG A 336 -8.11 -6.62 -6.01
CA ARG A 336 -7.73 -6.45 -7.42
C ARG A 336 -8.82 -5.77 -8.25
N GLN A 337 -10.07 -6.19 -8.08
CA GLN A 337 -11.20 -5.66 -8.87
C GLN A 337 -11.52 -4.20 -8.49
N LEU A 338 -11.45 -3.87 -7.19
CA LEU A 338 -11.61 -2.48 -6.76
C LEU A 338 -10.47 -1.60 -7.28
N ARG A 339 -9.23 -2.12 -7.29
CA ARG A 339 -8.06 -1.40 -7.81
C ARG A 339 -8.18 -1.16 -9.32
N GLU A 340 -8.62 -2.16 -10.08
CA GLU A 340 -8.91 -2.03 -11.51
C GLU A 340 -9.93 -0.89 -11.76
N LEU A 341 -11.04 -0.84 -11.01
CA LEU A 341 -12.05 0.23 -11.16
C LEU A 341 -11.49 1.63 -10.88
N LEU A 342 -10.64 1.75 -9.85
CA LEU A 342 -10.04 3.03 -9.50
C LEU A 342 -8.95 3.45 -10.49
N ASN A 343 -8.10 2.52 -10.94
CA ASN A 343 -7.09 2.82 -11.95
C ASN A 343 -7.72 3.25 -13.28
N GLU A 344 -8.82 2.62 -13.70
CA GLU A 344 -9.60 3.03 -14.87
C GLU A 344 -10.15 4.45 -14.70
N LEU A 345 -10.70 4.77 -13.52
CA LEU A 345 -11.18 6.11 -13.21
C LEU A 345 -10.05 7.14 -13.27
N LEU A 346 -8.90 6.87 -12.65
CA LEU A 346 -7.77 7.79 -12.62
C LEU A 346 -7.20 8.04 -14.02
N ALA A 347 -7.11 6.98 -14.85
CA ALA A 347 -6.69 7.12 -16.24
C ALA A 347 -7.67 7.99 -17.05
N ALA A 348 -8.98 7.74 -16.92
CA ALA A 348 -10.00 8.52 -17.61
C ALA A 348 -10.01 9.99 -17.15
N ALA A 349 -9.76 10.26 -15.86
CA ALA A 349 -9.67 11.61 -15.32
C ALA A 349 -8.43 12.34 -15.85
N ALA A 350 -7.28 11.66 -15.97
CA ALA A 350 -6.08 12.21 -16.57
C ALA A 350 -6.30 12.52 -18.07
N ASP A 351 -7.02 11.66 -18.80
CA ASP A 351 -7.36 11.90 -20.21
C ASP A 351 -8.31 13.10 -20.36
N ALA A 352 -9.25 13.30 -19.43
CA ALA A 352 -10.11 14.47 -19.41
C ALA A 352 -9.30 15.77 -19.16
N ALA A 353 -8.41 15.77 -18.15
CA ALA A 353 -7.52 16.90 -17.90
C ALA A 353 -6.63 17.23 -19.10
N MET A 354 -6.08 16.20 -19.76
CA MET A 354 -5.28 16.36 -20.97
C MET A 354 -6.08 16.96 -22.13
N THR A 355 -7.33 16.52 -22.31
CA THR A 355 -8.22 17.04 -23.36
C THR A 355 -8.50 18.54 -23.18
N ASP A 356 -8.57 18.99 -21.93
CA ASP A 356 -8.77 20.40 -21.59
C ASP A 356 -7.48 21.24 -21.60
N GLY A 357 -6.33 20.62 -21.96
CA GLY A 357 -5.04 21.29 -22.11
C GLY A 357 -4.15 21.30 -20.85
N PHE A 358 -4.51 20.54 -19.81
CA PHE A 358 -3.71 20.39 -18.59
C PHE A 358 -2.72 19.23 -18.71
N ASP A 359 -1.80 19.31 -19.67
CA ASP A 359 -0.86 18.22 -20.00
C ASP A 359 0.03 17.79 -18.82
N GLN A 360 0.50 18.76 -18.03
CA GLN A 360 1.38 18.49 -16.88
C GLN A 360 0.63 17.79 -15.75
N ASP A 361 -0.55 18.30 -15.36
CA ASP A 361 -1.42 17.66 -14.37
C ASP A 361 -1.82 16.26 -14.81
N ALA A 362 -2.19 16.08 -16.08
CA ALA A 362 -2.53 14.76 -16.62
C ALA A 362 -1.35 13.77 -16.54
N ALA A 363 -0.13 14.22 -16.82
CA ALA A 363 1.07 13.40 -16.68
C ALA A 363 1.31 13.01 -15.21
N GLU A 364 1.17 13.95 -14.28
CA GLU A 364 1.30 13.70 -12.84
C GLU A 364 0.22 12.72 -12.34
N MET A 365 -1.04 12.93 -12.70
CA MET A 365 -2.16 12.06 -12.35
C MET A 365 -1.93 10.60 -12.76
N ARG A 366 -1.28 10.37 -13.92
CA ARG A 366 -0.93 9.01 -14.39
C ARG A 366 0.15 8.32 -13.54
N THR A 367 0.86 9.07 -12.70
CA THR A 367 1.83 8.52 -11.73
C THR A 367 1.23 8.26 -10.35
N LEU A 368 0.00 8.73 -10.10
CA LEU A 368 -0.70 8.55 -8.84
C LEU A 368 -1.38 7.18 -8.78
N THR A 369 -1.32 6.55 -7.61
CA THR A 369 -1.92 5.24 -7.35
C THR A 369 -3.20 5.40 -6.52
N VAL A 370 -3.92 4.29 -6.32
CA VAL A 370 -5.10 4.24 -5.44
C VAL A 370 -4.82 4.78 -4.04
N HIS A 371 -3.60 4.64 -3.53
CA HIS A 371 -3.22 5.16 -2.21
C HIS A 371 -3.21 6.69 -2.16
N GLY A 372 -2.97 7.35 -3.30
CA GLY A 372 -3.09 8.80 -3.44
C GLY A 372 -4.47 9.32 -3.05
N ILE A 373 -5.55 8.55 -3.26
CA ILE A 373 -6.93 8.94 -2.88
C ILE A 373 -7.04 9.15 -1.37
N ARG A 374 -6.47 8.23 -0.58
CA ARG A 374 -6.48 8.30 0.88
C ARG A 374 -5.68 9.51 1.35
N HIS A 375 -4.46 9.67 0.82
CA HIS A 375 -3.58 10.77 1.17
C HIS A 375 -4.21 12.12 0.84
N THR A 376 -4.81 12.25 -0.35
CA THR A 376 -5.57 13.44 -0.76
C THR A 376 -6.73 13.71 0.19
N GLY A 377 -7.50 12.69 0.59
CA GLY A 377 -8.56 12.86 1.59
C GLY A 377 -8.05 13.43 2.92
N ILE A 378 -6.95 12.89 3.44
CA ILE A 378 -6.34 13.37 4.70
C ILE A 378 -5.82 14.80 4.54
N THR A 379 -5.04 15.07 3.48
CA THR A 379 -4.48 16.38 3.18
C THR A 379 -5.56 17.43 2.99
N HIS A 380 -6.57 17.16 2.17
CA HIS A 380 -7.65 18.11 1.90
C HIS A 380 -8.46 18.40 3.16
N ASP A 381 -8.71 17.39 3.99
CA ASP A 381 -9.52 17.60 5.17
C ASP A 381 -8.80 18.41 6.26
N ILE A 382 -7.48 18.24 6.37
CA ILE A 382 -6.64 19.04 7.26
C ILE A 382 -6.49 20.47 6.71
N ASN A 383 -6.08 20.62 5.46
CA ASN A 383 -5.61 21.91 4.92
C ASN A 383 -6.74 22.76 4.31
N TYR A 384 -7.80 22.15 3.77
CA TYR A 384 -8.91 22.88 3.13
C TYR A 384 -10.16 22.91 4.00
N ASN A 385 -10.51 21.81 4.66
CA ASN A 385 -11.68 21.77 5.56
C ASN A 385 -11.35 22.21 7.00
N GLY A 386 -10.07 22.42 7.33
CA GLY A 386 -9.62 22.86 8.63
C GLY A 386 -9.95 21.88 9.76
N ARG A 387 -10.08 20.58 9.47
CA ARG A 387 -10.43 19.60 10.50
C ARG A 387 -9.27 19.44 11.49
N PRO A 388 -9.54 19.43 12.82
CA PRO A 388 -8.49 19.28 13.82
C PRO A 388 -7.66 18.02 13.59
N LEU A 389 -6.33 18.16 13.67
CA LEU A 389 -5.39 17.07 13.41
C LEU A 389 -5.67 15.82 14.25
N SER A 390 -6.08 15.99 15.51
CA SER A 390 -6.46 14.88 16.40
C SER A 390 -7.70 14.13 15.94
N HIS A 391 -8.66 14.81 15.30
CA HIS A 391 -9.85 14.17 14.75
C HIS A 391 -9.48 13.37 13.49
N VAL A 392 -8.70 13.98 12.59
CA VAL A 392 -8.24 13.31 11.36
C VAL A 392 -7.34 12.12 11.69
N GLN A 393 -6.45 12.23 12.67
CA GLN A 393 -5.62 11.12 13.16
C GLN A 393 -6.48 9.93 13.60
N ALA A 394 -7.50 10.19 14.44
CA ALA A 394 -8.37 9.14 14.96
C ALA A 394 -9.18 8.45 13.85
N ASP A 395 -9.71 9.24 12.90
CA ASP A 395 -10.48 8.74 11.76
C ASP A 395 -9.60 7.97 10.76
N ALA A 396 -8.41 8.49 10.45
CA ALA A 396 -7.43 7.83 9.60
C ALA A 396 -6.87 6.55 10.25
N GLY A 397 -6.88 6.47 11.59
CA GLY A 397 -6.37 5.34 12.35
C GLY A 397 -4.85 5.34 12.49
N HIS A 398 -4.23 6.51 12.56
CA HIS A 398 -2.78 6.65 12.77
C HIS A 398 -2.43 6.48 14.25
N ASP A 399 -1.39 5.68 14.52
CA ASP A 399 -0.94 5.41 15.90
C ASP A 399 -0.22 6.62 16.51
N SER A 400 0.50 7.38 15.69
CA SER A 400 1.13 8.64 16.09
C SER A 400 0.52 9.86 15.41
N ILE A 401 0.45 10.96 16.15
CA ILE A 401 0.15 12.30 15.60
C ILE A 401 1.23 12.72 14.59
N ASP A 402 2.46 12.24 14.75
CA ASP A 402 3.58 12.54 13.84
C ASP A 402 3.28 12.07 12.42
N THR A 403 2.67 10.89 12.28
CA THR A 403 2.24 10.34 10.98
C THR A 403 1.22 11.25 10.31
N THR A 404 0.28 11.80 11.09
CA THR A 404 -0.74 12.74 10.58
C THR A 404 -0.15 14.12 10.29
N SER A 405 0.88 14.52 11.04
CA SER A 405 1.52 15.83 10.88
C SER A 405 2.27 15.98 9.55
N GLN A 406 2.62 14.86 8.89
CA GLN A 406 3.25 14.87 7.57
C GLN A 406 2.36 15.48 6.48
N TYR A 407 1.04 15.50 6.69
CA TYR A 407 0.06 16.05 5.76
C TYR A 407 -0.21 17.55 5.97
N LEU A 408 0.42 18.20 6.95
CA LEU A 408 0.24 19.64 7.18
C LEU A 408 1.09 20.46 6.21
N HIS A 409 0.43 21.27 5.37
CA HIS A 409 1.09 22.23 4.50
C HIS A 409 1.16 23.62 5.13
N THR A 410 1.81 23.76 6.29
CA THR A 410 1.92 25.10 6.90
C THR A 410 3.04 25.92 6.26
N GLY A 411 2.68 26.90 5.43
CA GLY A 411 3.64 27.88 4.91
C GLY A 411 4.23 28.77 6.02
N LYS A 412 5.43 29.33 5.80
CA LYS A 412 6.00 30.33 6.74
C LYS A 412 5.09 31.57 6.88
N VAL A 413 4.38 31.95 5.81
CA VAL A 413 3.47 33.08 5.77
C VAL A 413 2.20 32.80 6.59
N GLU A 414 1.56 31.65 6.38
CA GLU A 414 0.38 31.24 7.13
C GLU A 414 0.63 31.11 8.65
N ARG A 415 1.81 30.59 9.03
CA ARG A 415 2.23 30.56 10.45
C ARG A 415 2.42 31.95 11.04
N HIS A 416 2.86 32.91 10.24
CA HIS A 416 3.01 34.30 10.67
C HIS A 416 1.64 34.97 10.83
N GLU A 417 0.74 34.81 9.85
CA GLU A 417 -0.61 35.37 9.87
C GLU A 417 -1.47 34.81 11.01
N SER A 418 -1.44 33.49 11.22
CA SER A 418 -2.16 32.84 12.33
C SER A 418 -1.64 33.28 13.71
N ALA A 419 -0.37 33.66 13.82
CA ALA A 419 0.20 34.21 15.05
C ALA A 419 -0.05 35.72 15.23
N ALA A 420 -0.28 36.47 14.14
CA ALA A 420 -0.35 37.93 14.16
C ALA A 420 -1.44 38.47 15.10
N ASN A 421 -2.58 37.79 15.19
CA ASN A 421 -3.71 38.19 16.03
C ASN A 421 -3.75 37.51 17.40
N LYS A 422 -2.65 36.88 17.84
CA LYS A 422 -2.58 36.17 19.10
C LYS A 422 -2.60 37.15 20.28
N ARG A 423 -3.78 37.32 20.88
CA ARG A 423 -3.96 38.13 22.10
C ARG A 423 -3.25 37.49 23.29
N LEU A 424 -2.39 38.26 23.97
CA LEU A 424 -1.70 37.84 25.20
C LEU A 424 -2.55 38.05 26.45
N ASP A 425 -3.41 39.08 26.42
CA ASP A 425 -4.41 39.38 27.42
C ASP A 425 -5.76 39.51 26.70
N ARG A 426 -6.73 38.67 27.08
CA ARG A 426 -8.06 38.67 26.45
C ARG A 426 -9.02 39.69 27.08
N LEU A 427 -8.59 40.37 28.14
CA LEU A 427 -9.38 41.37 28.88
C LEU A 427 -8.97 42.81 28.61
N ARG A 428 -7.85 43.05 27.92
CA ARG A 428 -7.51 44.35 27.35
C ARG A 428 -7.96 44.38 25.89
N ASP A 429 -8.76 45.39 25.55
CA ASP A 429 -9.37 45.58 24.23
C ASP A 429 -8.34 45.55 23.08
#